data_AF-A0A3D5PSM1-F1
#
_entry.id   AF-A0A3D5PSM1-F1
#
_cell.length_a   1.000
_cell.length_b   1.000
_cell.length_c   1.000
_cell.angle_alpha   90.00
_cell.angle_beta   90.00
_cell.angle_gamma   90.00
#
_symmetry.space_group_name_H-M   'P 1'
#
loop_
_entity.id
_entity.type
_entity.pdbx_description
1 polymer ?
#
loop_
_entity_poly.entity_id
_entity_poly.type
_entity_poly.pdbx_seq_one_letter_code
_entity_poly.pdbx_strand_id
1 'polypeptide(L)' 'RKLAGRDSGTLYDRLLEVQADLARGGEGHDKPLSCSASLLAKVAAQKPQNEMAIERILGERRSERFGRAFLDVLREAS' A
#
# COMPACT_ATOMS: atom_id res chain seq x y z
N ARG A 1 11.73 15.35 17.42
CA ARG A 1 10.88 14.57 16.48
C ARG A 1 11.72 13.43 15.88
N LYS A 2 11.82 12.29 16.58
CA LYS A 2 12.47 11.04 16.11
C LYS A 2 11.47 9.90 16.35
N LEU A 3 10.45 9.79 15.49
CA LEU A 3 9.51 8.65 15.50
C LEU A 3 9.23 8.11 14.08
N ALA A 4 9.40 8.95 13.06
CA ALA A 4 9.18 8.58 11.66
C ALA A 4 9.99 7.36 11.16
N GLY A 5 11.12 7.02 11.81
CA GLY A 5 11.92 5.84 11.45
C GLY A 5 11.32 4.50 11.92
N ARG A 6 10.57 4.49 13.03
CA ARG A 6 9.86 3.27 13.48
C ARG A 6 8.52 3.13 12.77
N ASP A 7 7.79 4.24 12.61
CA ASP A 7 6.47 4.22 11.98
C ASP A 7 6.53 3.76 10.52
N SER A 8 7.59 4.10 9.78
CA SER A 8 7.74 3.67 8.38
C SER A 8 8.05 2.17 8.25
N GLY A 9 8.76 1.57 9.23
CA GLY A 9 9.00 0.13 9.26
C GLY A 9 7.69 -0.63 9.48
N THR A 10 6.91 -0.21 10.48
CA THR A 10 5.58 -0.77 10.74
C THR A 10 4.63 -0.54 9.57
N LEU A 11 4.71 0.60 8.89
CA LEU A 11 3.85 0.91 7.76
C LEU A 11 4.19 0.08 6.52
N TYR A 12 5.47 -0.11 6.22
CA TYR A 12 5.90 -0.99 5.14
C TYR A 12 5.39 -2.42 5.36
N ASP A 13 5.56 -2.95 6.57
CA ASP A 13 5.12 -4.30 6.91
C ASP A 13 3.59 -4.45 6.77
N ARG A 14 2.81 -3.45 7.22
CA ARG A 14 1.35 -3.44 7.03
C ARG A 14 0.92 -3.38 5.57
N LEU A 15 1.59 -2.59 4.75
CA LEU A 15 1.32 -2.54 3.31
C LEU A 15 1.65 -3.89 2.64
N LEU A 16 2.72 -4.55 3.09
CA LEU A 16 3.10 -5.87 2.61
C LEU A 16 2.06 -6.94 2.98
N GLU A 17 1.55 -6.91 4.22
CA GLU A 17 0.49 -7.78 4.73
C GLU A 17 -0.80 -7.63 3.90
N VAL A 18 -1.31 -6.41 3.76
CA VAL A 18 -2.53 -6.12 2.97
C VAL A 18 -2.38 -6.51 1.50
N GLN A 19 -1.19 -6.34 0.92
CA GLN A 19 -0.94 -6.83 -0.43
C GLN A 19 -1.07 -8.35 -0.52
N ALA A 20 -0.55 -9.09 0.45
CA ALA A 20 -0.60 -10.55 0.44
C ALA A 20 -2.07 -11.04 0.48
N ASP A 21 -2.90 -10.40 1.29
CA ASP A 21 -4.33 -10.71 1.41
C ASP A 21 -5.07 -10.44 0.08
N LEU A 22 -4.74 -9.34 -0.61
CA LEU A 22 -5.41 -8.93 -1.84
C LEU A 22 -4.73 -9.42 -3.12
N ALA A 23 -3.62 -10.18 -3.01
CA ALA A 23 -2.80 -10.57 -4.16
C ALA A 23 -3.60 -11.33 -5.21
N ARG A 24 -4.59 -12.13 -4.80
CA ARG A 24 -5.50 -12.89 -5.68
C ARG A 24 -6.90 -12.30 -5.76
N GLY A 25 -7.07 -11.02 -5.41
CA GLY A 25 -8.37 -10.33 -5.41
C GLY A 25 -9.15 -10.59 -4.14
N GLY A 26 -10.23 -9.83 -3.93
CA GLY A 26 -11.04 -9.93 -2.70
C GLY A 26 -11.65 -11.31 -2.48
N GLU A 27 -11.88 -12.08 -3.54
CA GLU A 27 -12.37 -13.47 -3.47
C GLU A 27 -11.25 -14.53 -3.63
N GLY A 28 -10.01 -14.14 -3.92
CA GLY A 28 -8.88 -15.06 -3.99
C GLY A 28 -8.72 -15.87 -5.30
N HIS A 29 -9.54 -15.62 -6.31
CA HIS A 29 -9.54 -16.37 -7.58
C HIS A 29 -8.80 -15.70 -8.74
N ASP A 30 -8.36 -14.46 -8.58
CA ASP A 30 -7.69 -13.72 -9.64
C ASP A 30 -6.24 -14.15 -9.83
N LYS A 31 -5.70 -13.78 -11.01
CA LYS A 31 -4.26 -13.87 -11.25
C LYS A 31 -3.51 -13.07 -10.18
N PRO A 32 -2.47 -13.66 -9.56
CA PRO A 32 -1.65 -12.96 -8.58
C PRO A 32 -1.15 -11.62 -9.10
N LEU A 33 -1.38 -10.58 -8.32
CA LEU A 33 -0.85 -9.24 -8.53
C LEU A 33 -0.07 -8.83 -7.29
N SER A 34 1.05 -8.15 -7.49
CA SER A 34 1.86 -7.61 -6.40
C SER A 34 2.47 -6.26 -6.79
N CYS A 35 2.78 -5.48 -5.77
CA CYS A 35 3.68 -4.33 -5.84
C CYS A 35 5.10 -4.80 -5.52
N SER A 36 6.09 -4.16 -6.15
CA SER A 36 7.49 -4.39 -5.78
C SER A 36 7.82 -3.76 -4.43
N ALA A 37 8.87 -4.25 -3.77
CA ALA A 37 9.37 -3.67 -2.52
C ALA A 37 9.63 -2.15 -2.63
N SER A 38 10.23 -1.71 -3.74
CA SER A 38 10.48 -0.28 -3.99
C SER A 38 9.18 0.53 -4.09
N LEU A 39 8.11 -0.07 -4.61
CA LEU A 39 6.80 0.59 -4.73
C LEU A 39 6.13 0.74 -3.37
N LEU A 40 6.14 -0.30 -2.55
CA LEU A 40 5.64 -0.28 -1.17
C LEU A 40 6.43 0.70 -0.31
N ALA A 41 7.76 0.70 -0.42
CA ALA A 41 8.63 1.66 0.26
C ALA A 41 8.32 3.11 -0.16
N LYS A 42 8.04 3.34 -1.45
CA LYS A 42 7.65 4.66 -1.95
C LYS A 42 6.30 5.10 -1.39
N VAL A 43 5.31 4.22 -1.30
CA VAL A 43 4.01 4.52 -0.65
C VAL A 43 4.21 4.85 0.83
N ALA A 44 4.95 4.01 1.57
CA ALA A 44 5.21 4.22 3.00
C ALA A 44 5.96 5.53 3.27
N ALA A 45 6.90 5.91 2.41
CA ALA A 45 7.66 7.14 2.53
C ALA A 45 6.85 8.39 2.14
N GLN A 46 6.05 8.33 1.07
CA GLN A 46 5.30 9.48 0.57
C GLN A 46 3.96 9.70 1.28
N LYS A 47 3.39 8.64 1.89
CA LYS A 47 2.11 8.66 2.60
C LYS A 47 0.99 9.39 1.84
N PRO A 48 0.63 8.93 0.62
CA PRO A 48 -0.44 9.55 -0.16
C PRO A 48 -1.77 9.58 0.61
N GLN A 49 -2.54 10.65 0.45
CA GLN A 49 -3.76 10.89 1.24
C GLN A 49 -5.05 10.63 0.46
N ASN A 50 -4.96 10.34 -0.84
CA ASN A 50 -6.12 10.14 -1.72
C ASN A 50 -5.78 9.19 -2.88
N GLU A 51 -6.84 8.78 -3.59
CA GLU A 51 -6.81 7.82 -4.69
C GLU A 51 -5.93 8.30 -5.86
N MET A 52 -6.02 9.58 -6.23
CA MET A 52 -5.18 10.14 -7.29
C MET A 52 -3.68 10.09 -6.96
N ALA A 53 -3.32 10.39 -5.70
CA ALA A 53 -1.93 10.39 -5.26
C ALA A 53 -1.35 8.97 -5.20
N ILE A 54 -2.15 8.00 -4.73
CA ILE A 54 -1.69 6.61 -4.68
C ILE A 54 -1.64 5.96 -6.06
N GLU A 55 -2.57 6.30 -6.96
CA GLU A 55 -2.57 5.81 -8.34
C GLU A 55 -1.34 6.29 -9.11
N ARG A 56 -0.91 7.55 -8.92
CA ARG A 56 0.35 8.05 -9.51
C ARG A 56 1.58 7.27 -9.07
N ILE A 57 1.52 6.60 -7.92
CA ILE A 57 2.60 5.76 -7.41
C ILE A 57 2.44 4.34 -7.95
N LEU A 58 1.26 3.74 -7.81
CA LEU A 58 1.00 2.32 -8.08
C LEU A 58 0.76 1.99 -9.57
N GLY A 59 0.22 2.95 -10.31
CA GLY A 59 -0.45 2.77 -11.60
C GLY A 59 -1.88 2.26 -11.45
N GLU A 60 -2.73 2.55 -12.44
CA GLU A 60 -4.16 2.23 -12.50
C GLU A 60 -4.49 0.81 -12.01
N ARG A 61 -3.97 -0.22 -12.69
CA ARG A 61 -4.24 -1.64 -12.36
C ARG A 61 -3.95 -2.03 -10.91
N ARG A 62 -2.89 -1.48 -10.30
CA ARG A 62 -2.55 -1.78 -8.90
C ARG A 62 -3.35 -0.91 -7.93
N SER A 63 -3.68 0.31 -8.34
CA SER A 63 -4.54 1.21 -7.57
C SER A 63 -5.94 0.64 -7.40
N GLU A 64 -6.52 0.06 -8.46
CA GLU A 64 -7.83 -0.62 -8.38
C GLU A 64 -7.84 -1.78 -7.37
N ARG A 65 -6.73 -2.52 -7.26
CA ARG A 65 -6.63 -3.68 -6.36
C ARG A 65 -6.26 -3.31 -4.93
N PHE A 66 -5.26 -2.45 -4.76
CA PHE A 66 -4.61 -2.19 -3.48
C PHE A 66 -4.81 -0.77 -2.98
N GLY A 67 -5.18 0.17 -3.85
CA GLY A 67 -5.17 1.60 -3.57
C GLY A 67 -6.03 1.97 -2.38
N ARG A 68 -7.27 1.46 -2.33
CA ARG A 68 -8.18 1.70 -1.20
C ARG A 68 -7.62 1.15 0.12
N ALA A 69 -7.22 -0.11 0.13
CA ALA A 69 -6.72 -0.75 1.35
C ALA A 69 -5.40 -0.13 1.85
N PHE A 70 -4.51 0.29 0.94
CA PHE A 70 -3.30 1.01 1.31
C PHE A 70 -3.61 2.39 1.90
N LEU A 71 -4.59 3.12 1.35
CA LEU A 71 -5.03 4.39 1.92
C LEU A 71 -5.64 4.22 3.31
N ASP A 72 -6.36 3.13 3.56
CA ASP A 72 -6.93 2.83 4.88
C ASP A 72 -5.78 2.56 5.89
N VAL A 73 -4.79 1.74 5.53
CA VAL A 73 -3.57 1.53 6.35
C VAL A 73 -2.84 2.85 6.65
N LEU A 74 -2.72 3.72 5.65
CA LEU A 74 -2.06 5.02 5.82
C LEU A 74 -2.81 5.96 6.77
N ARG A 75 -4.15 5.88 6.80
CA ARG A 75 -5.01 6.66 7.71
C ARG A 75 -4.99 6.12 9.13
N GLU A 76 -4.87 4.80 9.30
CA GLU A 76 -4.73 4.19 10.62
C GLU A 76 -3.39 4.52 11.30
N ALA A 77 -2.35 4.77 10.49
CA ALA A 77 -1.00 5.10 10.96
C ALA A 77 -0.73 6.62 11.13
N SER A 78 -1.71 7.48 10.83
CA SER A 78 -1.60 8.94 10.92
C SER A 78 -2.23 9.50 12.19
#